data_AF-A0A556B2G6-F1
#
_entry.id   AF-A0A556B2G6-F1
#
_cell.length_a   1.000
_cell.length_b   1.000
_cell.length_c   1.000
_cell.angle_alpha   90.00
_cell.angle_beta   90.00
_cell.angle_gamma   90.00
#
_symmetry.space_group_name_H-M   'P 1'
#
loop_
_entity.id
_entity.type
_entity.pdbx_description
1 polymer ?
#
loop_
_entity_poly.entity_id
_entity_poly.type
_entity_poly.pdbx_seq_one_letter_code
_entity_poly.pdbx_strand_id
1 'polypeptide(L)'
;GKLKYSKNFGISVHEAAAFTIARRGLELQEQLPKEIILLLKNQITTKLRILVASMEESKKNTQKVYKKWLQTIQMWKEYHNWKLWSILHKTVYMSNQQFVFKI
;
A
#
# COMPACT_ATOMS: atom_id res chain seq x y z
N GLY A 1 9.80 -4.80 -0.29
CA GLY A 1 11.23 -4.56 0.05
C GLY A 1 12.01 -5.85 0.00
N LYS A 2 12.05 -6.62 1.09
CA LYS A 2 12.94 -7.79 1.28
C LYS A 2 12.82 -8.92 0.25
N LEU A 3 11.62 -9.26 -0.21
CA LEU A 3 11.39 -10.43 -1.09
C LEU A 3 11.37 -10.11 -2.59
N LYS A 4 11.19 -8.82 -2.97
CA LYS A 4 11.05 -8.42 -4.38
C LYS A 4 12.38 -8.48 -5.11
N TYR A 5 13.43 -7.91 -4.53
CA TYR A 5 14.74 -7.88 -5.17
C TYR A 5 15.48 -9.22 -5.04
N SER A 6 15.33 -9.90 -3.90
CA SER A 6 15.94 -11.22 -3.70
C SER A 6 15.45 -12.24 -4.73
N LYS A 7 14.13 -12.30 -4.99
CA LYS A 7 13.56 -13.23 -5.96
C LYS A 7 13.83 -12.83 -7.43
N ASN A 8 13.82 -11.53 -7.74
CA ASN A 8 13.99 -11.05 -9.11
C ASN A 8 15.45 -11.02 -9.58
N PHE A 9 16.40 -10.80 -8.67
CA PHE A 9 17.82 -10.67 -8.98
C PHE A 9 18.65 -11.85 -8.46
N GLY A 10 18.03 -12.84 -7.79
CA GLY A 10 18.74 -13.98 -7.19
C GLY A 10 19.66 -13.59 -6.02
N ILE A 11 19.49 -12.39 -5.46
CA ILE A 11 20.36 -11.86 -4.40
C ILE A 11 19.84 -12.23 -3.01
N SER A 12 20.71 -12.21 -2.00
CA SER A 12 20.32 -12.46 -0.62
C SER A 12 19.36 -11.39 -0.07
N VAL A 13 18.68 -11.70 1.03
CA VAL A 13 17.76 -10.77 1.71
C VAL A 13 18.50 -9.51 2.21
N HIS A 14 19.77 -9.64 2.58
CA HIS A 14 20.61 -8.54 3.04
C HIS A 14 21.01 -7.62 1.88
N GLU A 15 21.38 -8.20 0.74
CA GLU A 15 21.67 -7.44 -0.49
C GLU A 15 20.43 -6.75 -1.04
N ALA A 16 19.27 -7.40 -1.00
CA ALA A 16 17.99 -6.78 -1.34
C ALA A 16 17.65 -5.58 -0.43
N ALA A 17 17.99 -5.67 0.85
CA ALA A 17 17.82 -4.56 1.80
C ALA A 17 18.82 -3.43 1.50
N ALA A 18 20.10 -3.73 1.31
CA ALA A 18 21.14 -2.77 0.95
C ALA A 18 20.79 -2.03 -0.35
N PHE A 19 20.35 -2.76 -1.38
CA PHE A 19 19.88 -2.19 -2.65
C PHE A 19 18.71 -1.23 -2.45
N THR A 20 17.74 -1.60 -1.59
CA THR A 20 16.60 -0.72 -1.25
C THR A 20 17.05 0.56 -0.55
N ILE A 21 18.07 0.49 0.31
CA ILE A 21 18.62 1.64 1.05
C ILE A 21 19.42 2.54 0.09
N ALA A 22 20.33 1.97 -0.70
CA ALA A 22 21.13 2.70 -1.67
C ALA A 22 20.25 3.44 -2.68
N ARG A 23 19.22 2.78 -3.23
CA ARG A 23 18.27 3.38 -4.17
C ARG A 23 17.47 4.53 -3.56
N ARG A 24 17.18 4.47 -2.25
CA ARG A 24 16.54 5.57 -1.51
C ARG A 24 17.50 6.74 -1.27
N GLY A 25 18.78 6.46 -1.00
CA GLY A 25 19.82 7.48 -0.86
C GLY A 25 20.09 8.25 -2.15
N LEU A 26 19.80 7.64 -3.29
CA LEU A 26 19.87 8.26 -4.63
C LEU A 26 18.58 8.99 -5.05
N GLU A 27 17.61 9.17 -4.15
CA GLU A 27 16.30 9.81 -4.41
C GLU A 27 15.47 9.18 -5.55
N LEU A 28 15.85 7.98 -6.00
CA LEU A 28 15.12 7.23 -7.03
C LEU A 28 13.83 6.66 -6.44
N GLN A 29 12.77 7.48 -6.41
CA GLN A 29 11.48 7.09 -5.89
C GLN A 29 10.88 5.96 -6.74
N GLU A 30 10.48 4.85 -6.09
CA GLU A 30 9.65 3.84 -6.75
C GLU A 30 8.30 4.51 -7.09
N GLN A 31 8.06 4.79 -8.37
CA GLN A 31 6.77 5.25 -8.82
C GLN A 31 5.78 4.08 -8.70
N LEU A 32 4.62 4.35 -8.09
CA LEU A 32 3.52 3.40 -8.14
C LEU A 32 3.01 3.33 -9.58
N PRO A 33 2.88 2.12 -10.17
CA PRO A 33 2.27 1.98 -11.48
C PRO A 33 0.88 2.65 -11.49
N LYS A 34 0.55 3.33 -12.60
CA LYS A 34 -0.71 4.08 -12.74
C LYS A 34 -1.94 3.20 -12.45
N GLU A 35 -1.87 1.93 -12.83
CA GLU A 35 -2.91 0.93 -12.58
C GLU A 35 -3.17 0.70 -11.09
N ILE A 36 -2.12 0.68 -10.27
CA ILE A 36 -2.23 0.52 -8.81
C ILE A 36 -2.84 1.77 -8.17
N ILE A 37 -2.49 2.96 -8.69
CA ILE A 37 -3.10 4.22 -8.23
C ILE A 37 -4.59 4.23 -8.56
N LEU A 38 -4.97 3.78 -9.76
CA LEU A 38 -6.36 3.67 -10.19
C LEU A 38 -7.14 2.67 -9.33
N LEU A 39 -6.54 1.50 -9.05
CA LEU A 39 -7.10 0.50 -8.15
C LEU A 39 -7.35 1.04 -6.74
N LEU A 40 -6.36 1.74 -6.18
CA LEU A 40 -6.46 2.38 -4.87
C LEU A 40 -7.63 3.39 -4.81
N LYS A 41 -7.71 4.25 -5.82
CA LYS A 41 -8.75 5.29 -5.91
C LYS A 41 -10.15 4.72 -6.11
N ASN A 42 -10.32 3.74 -6.99
CA ASN A 42 -11.65 3.30 -7.40
C ASN A 42 -12.17 2.16 -6.52
N GLN A 43 -11.37 1.11 -6.33
CA GLN A 43 -11.85 -0.11 -5.66
C GLN A 43 -11.61 -0.04 -4.15
N ILE A 44 -10.39 0.30 -3.73
CA ILE A 44 -10.01 0.24 -2.31
C ILE A 44 -10.71 1.36 -1.53
N THR A 45 -10.76 2.58 -2.08
CA THR A 45 -11.47 3.71 -1.44
C THR A 45 -12.95 3.40 -1.25
N THR A 46 -13.61 2.82 -2.26
CA THR A 46 -15.04 2.47 -2.18
C THR A 46 -15.31 1.40 -1.14
N LYS A 47 -14.53 0.30 -1.15
CA LYS A 47 -14.65 -0.76 -0.14
C LYS A 47 -14.38 -0.26 1.28
N LEU A 48 -13.36 0.59 1.46
CA LEU A 48 -13.05 1.19 2.76
C LEU A 48 -14.16 2.12 3.25
N ARG A 49 -14.81 2.89 2.36
CA ARG A 49 -15.95 3.74 2.73
C ARG A 49 -17.14 2.91 3.20
N ILE A 50 -17.49 1.85 2.47
CA ILE A 50 -18.58 0.93 2.86
C ILE A 50 -18.26 0.30 4.22
N LEU A 51 -17.04 -0.21 4.40
CA LEU A 51 -16.61 -0.81 5.66
C LEU A 51 -16.66 0.18 6.83
N VAL A 52 -16.24 1.44 6.63
CA VAL A 52 -16.29 2.47 7.66
C VAL A 52 -17.73 2.86 8.02
N ALA A 53 -18.64 2.83 7.05
CA ALA A 53 -20.06 3.12 7.26
C ALA A 53 -20.79 1.97 7.97
N SER A 54 -20.37 0.73 7.75
CA SER A 54 -20.95 -0.45 8.39
C SER A 54 -20.36 -0.77 9.77
N MET A 55 -19.46 0.06 10.31
CA MET A 55 -18.84 -0.16 11.61
C MET A 55 -19.64 0.48 12.74
N GLU A 56 -19.99 -0.32 13.74
CA GLU A 56 -20.59 0.14 15.01
C GLU A 56 -19.66 1.09 15.78
N GLU A 57 -20.26 1.97 16.60
CA GLU A 57 -19.60 2.97 17.45
C GLU A 57 -18.50 2.37 18.36
N SER A 58 -18.66 1.09 18.72
CA SER A 58 -17.72 0.31 19.55
C SER A 58 -16.32 0.17 18.93
N LYS A 59 -16.19 0.31 17.59
CA LYS A 59 -14.92 0.20 16.84
C LYS A 59 -14.29 1.55 16.45
N LYS A 60 -14.51 2.60 17.26
CA LYS A 60 -14.06 3.98 17.01
C LYS A 60 -12.58 4.13 16.66
N ASN A 61 -11.70 3.37 17.32
CA ASN A 61 -10.25 3.41 17.05
C ASN A 61 -9.89 2.85 15.66
N THR A 62 -10.48 1.72 15.27
CA THR A 62 -10.28 1.10 13.95
C THR A 62 -10.85 1.98 12.83
N GLN A 63 -12.04 2.56 13.07
CA GLN A 63 -12.66 3.49 12.14
C GLN A 63 -11.78 4.72 11.87
N LYS A 64 -11.11 5.25 12.90
CA LYS A 64 -10.16 6.37 12.79
C LYS A 64 -8.97 6.02 11.89
N VAL A 65 -8.45 4.80 12.00
CA VAL A 65 -7.34 4.32 11.15
C VAL A 65 -7.76 4.28 9.68
N TYR A 66 -8.94 3.72 9.38
CA TYR A 66 -9.43 3.62 8.00
C TYR A 66 -9.77 4.98 7.39
N LYS A 67 -10.35 5.91 8.18
CA LYS A 67 -10.52 7.30 7.77
C LYS A 67 -9.18 7.98 7.43
N LYS A 68 -8.13 7.73 8.22
CA LYS A 68 -6.78 8.24 7.94
C LYS A 68 -6.17 7.63 6.67
N TRP A 69 -6.46 6.36 6.39
CA TRP A 69 -6.04 5.72 5.15
C TRP A 69 -6.75 6.32 3.93
N LEU A 70 -8.06 6.58 4.02
CA LEU A 70 -8.82 7.26 2.97
C LEU A 70 -8.24 8.65 2.67
N GLN A 71 -7.93 9.45 3.70
CA GLN A 71 -7.28 10.75 3.52
C GLN A 71 -5.89 10.64 2.87
N THR A 72 -5.11 9.63 3.27
CA THR A 72 -3.77 9.40 2.69
C THR A 72 -3.86 9.01 1.21
N ILE A 73 -4.86 8.21 0.81
CA ILE A 73 -5.11 7.85 -0.60
C ILE A 73 -5.58 9.08 -1.40
N GLN A 74 -6.37 9.97 -0.79
CA GLN A 74 -6.83 11.20 -1.46
C GLN A 74 -5.67 12.19 -1.70
N MET A 75 -4.81 12.38 -0.69
CA MET A 75 -3.65 13.27 -0.72
C MET A 75 -2.37 12.56 -1.23
N TRP A 76 -2.51 11.50 -2.03
CA TRP A 76 -1.39 10.65 -2.45
C TRP A 76 -0.28 11.38 -3.23
N LYS A 77 -0.57 12.53 -3.85
CA LYS A 77 0.43 13.37 -4.52
C LYS A 77 1.35 14.11 -3.54
N GLU A 78 0.90 14.33 -2.32
CA GLU A 78 1.64 15.05 -1.27
C GLU A 78 2.38 14.10 -0.31
N TYR A 79 1.94 12.84 -0.24
CA TYR A 79 2.56 11.82 0.61
C TYR A 79 3.51 10.91 -0.17
N HIS A 80 4.61 10.52 0.48
CA HIS A 80 5.55 9.56 -0.09
C HIS A 80 4.89 8.23 -0.47
N ASN A 81 5.25 7.70 -1.65
CA ASN A 81 4.73 6.45 -2.23
C ASN A 81 4.78 5.23 -1.28
N TRP A 82 5.71 5.19 -0.32
CA TRP A 82 5.82 4.08 0.62
C TRP A 82 4.60 3.97 1.55
N LYS A 83 3.95 5.09 1.87
CA LYS A 83 2.78 5.11 2.74
C LYS A 83 1.58 4.47 2.04
N LEU A 84 1.45 4.71 0.74
CA LEU A 84 0.47 4.06 -0.12
C LEU A 84 0.74 2.56 -0.27
N TRP A 85 2.00 2.17 -0.46
CA TRP A 85 2.40 0.75 -0.46
C TRP A 85 2.05 0.04 0.85
N SER A 86 2.23 0.71 1.99
CA SER A 86 1.88 0.17 3.30
C SER A 86 0.37 -0.06 3.44
N ILE A 87 -0.45 0.87 2.96
CA ILE A 87 -1.91 0.71 2.92
C ILE A 87 -2.28 -0.46 2.01
N LEU A 88 -1.74 -0.50 0.78
CA LEU A 88 -2.01 -1.58 -0.19
C LEU A 88 -1.70 -2.97 0.40
N HIS A 89 -0.55 -3.13 1.04
CA HIS A 89 -0.15 -4.41 1.66
C HIS A 89 -1.07 -4.84 2.81
N LYS A 90 -1.73 -3.90 3.48
CA LYS A 90 -2.67 -4.19 4.58
C LYS A 90 -4.09 -4.44 4.09
N THR A 91 -4.49 -3.77 3.00
CA THR A 91 -5.86 -3.84 2.48
C THR A 91 -6.06 -4.96 1.49
N VAL A 92 -5.00 -5.34 0.76
CA VAL A 92 -5.11 -6.21 -0.41
C VAL A 92 -3.95 -7.20 -0.46
N TYR A 93 -4.24 -8.41 -0.94
CA TYR A 93 -3.23 -9.38 -1.35
C TYR A 93 -3.45 -9.79 -2.81
N MET A 94 -2.40 -10.29 -3.45
CA MET A 94 -2.46 -10.83 -4.80
C MET A 94 -2.83 -12.31 -4.73
N SER A 95 -3.89 -12.70 -5.41
CA SER A 95 -4.30 -14.10 -5.61
C SER A 95 -4.65 -14.30 -7.08
N ASN A 96 -4.07 -15.30 -7.75
CA ASN A 96 -4.33 -15.60 -9.16
C ASN A 96 -4.28 -14.36 -10.08
N GLN A 97 -3.24 -13.52 -9.91
CA GLN A 97 -3.06 -12.26 -10.65
C GLN A 97 -4.16 -11.20 -10.44
N GLN A 98 -5.05 -11.42 -9.47
CA GLN A 98 -6.12 -10.50 -9.09
C GLN A 98 -5.88 -9.94 -7.68
N PHE A 99 -6.28 -8.70 -7.48
CA PHE A 99 -6.22 -8.03 -6.19
C PHE A 99 -7.45 -8.39 -5.35
N VAL A 100 -7.23 -9.12 -4.24
CA VAL A 100 -8.30 -9.54 -3.33
C VAL A 100 -8.23 -8.74 -2.03
N PHE A 101 -9.38 -8.24 -1.58
CA PHE A 101 -9.49 -7.45 -0.35
C PHE A 101 -9.42 -8.36 0.88
N LYS A 102 -8.57 -8.00 1.86
CA LYS A 102 -8.22 -8.87 3.00
C LYS A 102 -8.90 -8.47 4.33
N ILE A 103 -9.47 -7.28 4.42
CA ILE A 103 -9.97 -6.68 5.68
C ILE A 103 -11.38 -7.13 5.99
#